data_AF-A0BDL3-F1
#
_entry.id   AF-A0BDL3-F1
#
_cell.length_a   1.000
_cell.length_b   1.000
_cell.length_c   1.000
_cell.angle_alpha   90.00
_cell.angle_beta   90.00
_cell.angle_gamma   90.00
#
_symmetry.space_group_name_H-M   'P 1'
#
loop_
_entity.id
_entity.type
_entity.pdbx_description
1 polymer ?
#
loop_
_entity_poly.entity_id
_entity_poly.type
_entity_poly.pdbx_seq_one_letter_code
_entity_poly.pdbx_strand_id
1 'polypeptide(L)'
;MLLLILLLKCIDCSITETQTTRLRQSCQSKTTGYYWNGQQCLRCRSPNCQCESQGGCTSCIDNYYYDKEDTSCKPCPKGCQNCCKNPLLTQYVCTLCQSGYRNINGVCVFMGRCALISMHGRCLECDLGYYVDFEFVCRQCGEGCEDCANLAFCNKCQDGYFLTTSQSNLVCKLCSVSGCKTCEKDVCQECQRGYFKDGSNSCIQCIKDCDTCENTTLCNVCNYYSIPNDDKTKCNRCQDLFPNCMDCTTLFRDDQSSYFECSQCLNGYFYNEDDKKCDTCIVNQENTAHIRRCESLEMITQCQPGYLLLQDRYVDLEKEIPYLLKYTCIKNIYNCATINDQNGYCKTCLIGFILLTENSTQKCITCKEKTQNCLDCYITPKNVFQCIQCADGYFLELDGKTCSSCGDNCITCNEKVKQCETCKEGYIQLNGVCESCEVENCKSCQVKGVCTDCEDGYGAIDGQCKICQFGCKQCNFNQELCQQCMDNYFLYMKSCVPYPSHCLETNDDGFCYLCQTIIDYDTKLDQFVDEGSVPPTYQEQSISIFFKSVNGYCLKCSDYDTGQYFCPDTCLSTIHSSEIMLVFFWLFHIIL
;
A
#
# COMPACT_ATOMS: atom_id res chain seq x y z
N MET A 1 -14.93 8.22 53.47
CA MET A 1 -14.66 9.34 52.54
C MET A 1 -13.69 8.80 51.50
N LEU A 2 -13.97 9.03 50.21
CA LEU A 2 -13.39 8.38 49.01
C LEU A 2 -14.08 7.07 48.56
N LEU A 3 -15.41 7.17 48.46
CA LEU A 3 -16.17 6.75 47.27
C LEU A 3 -16.26 8.01 46.37
N LEU A 4 -16.29 7.85 45.03
CA LEU A 4 -16.05 8.86 43.97
C LEU A 4 -14.55 9.20 43.84
N ILE A 5 -13.84 8.89 42.76
CA ILE A 5 -14.03 9.33 41.37
C ILE A 5 -13.36 8.31 40.43
N LEU A 6 -14.15 7.67 39.56
CA LEU A 6 -13.87 7.46 38.12
C LEU A 6 -15.04 6.66 37.51
N LEU A 7 -16.24 7.25 37.66
CA LEU A 7 -17.26 7.16 36.63
C LEU A 7 -16.84 8.13 35.52
N LEU A 8 -16.78 7.60 34.30
CA LEU A 8 -16.98 8.29 33.01
C LEU A 8 -15.99 9.39 32.61
N LYS A 9 -15.21 9.08 31.57
CA LYS A 9 -15.30 9.72 30.22
C LYS A 9 -14.95 8.64 29.17
N CYS A 10 -15.89 7.81 28.74
CA CYS A 10 -16.70 8.06 27.54
C CYS A 10 -17.40 9.43 27.54
N ILE A 11 -16.96 10.35 26.69
CA ILE A 11 -17.75 11.46 26.12
C ILE A 11 -17.10 11.76 24.75
N ASP A 12 -17.76 11.73 23.59
CA ASP A 12 -19.16 12.11 23.38
C ASP A 12 -19.88 11.28 22.29
N CYS A 13 -20.97 10.65 22.72
CA CYS A 13 -22.12 10.36 21.89
C CYS A 13 -23.11 11.51 22.10
N SER A 14 -22.95 12.63 21.40
CA SER A 14 -23.92 13.72 21.41
C SER A 14 -24.68 13.81 20.09
N ILE A 15 -25.93 13.33 20.16
CA ILE A 15 -27.15 13.79 19.48
C ILE A 15 -27.54 13.11 18.14
N THR A 16 -28.69 12.41 18.21
CA THR A 16 -29.68 12.02 17.16
C THR A 16 -29.45 10.88 16.18
N GLU A 17 -28.35 10.14 16.19
CA GLU A 17 -28.28 8.93 15.35
C GLU A 17 -28.69 7.67 16.12
N THR A 18 -29.82 7.07 15.70
CA THR A 18 -30.28 5.77 16.21
C THR A 18 -29.20 4.70 16.01
N GLN A 19 -29.17 3.65 16.84
CA GLN A 19 -28.26 2.50 16.66
C GLN A 19 -28.32 1.95 15.21
N THR A 20 -29.52 1.93 14.63
CA THR A 20 -29.81 1.62 13.23
C THR A 20 -29.09 2.54 12.23
N THR A 21 -28.91 3.82 12.54
CA THR A 21 -28.18 4.78 11.67
C THR A 21 -26.67 4.54 11.70
N ARG A 22 -26.09 4.23 12.87
CA ARG A 22 -24.66 3.87 12.99
C ARG A 22 -24.34 2.53 12.35
N LEU A 23 -25.22 1.54 12.54
CA LEU A 23 -25.16 0.24 11.85
C LEU A 23 -25.25 0.44 10.34
N ARG A 24 -26.20 1.25 9.86
CA ARG A 24 -26.29 1.62 8.45
C ARG A 24 -25.02 2.29 7.91
N GLN A 25 -24.42 3.25 8.62
CA GLN A 25 -23.17 3.90 8.18
C GLN A 25 -21.98 2.95 8.16
N SER A 26 -21.88 2.05 9.14
CA SER A 26 -20.84 1.02 9.19
C SER A 26 -21.00 -0.04 8.08
N CYS A 27 -22.25 -0.40 7.76
CA CYS A 27 -22.64 -1.30 6.67
C CYS A 27 -22.50 -0.69 5.28
N GLN A 28 -22.70 0.62 5.15
CA GLN A 28 -22.54 1.37 3.90
C GLN A 28 -21.11 1.89 3.69
N SER A 29 -20.19 1.59 4.61
CA SER A 29 -18.77 1.87 4.44
C SER A 29 -18.22 1.13 3.21
N LYS A 30 -17.51 1.86 2.34
CA LYS A 30 -16.95 1.35 1.08
C LYS A 30 -15.98 0.16 1.22
N THR A 31 -15.59 -0.20 2.44
CA THR A 31 -14.50 -1.14 2.75
C THR A 31 -14.95 -2.51 3.23
N THR A 32 -16.23 -2.75 3.53
CA THR A 32 -16.62 -3.91 4.33
C THR A 32 -17.24 -5.07 3.53
N GLY A 33 -17.80 -4.81 2.35
CA GLY A 33 -18.43 -5.86 1.53
C GLY A 33 -19.81 -6.32 2.02
N TYR A 34 -20.55 -5.41 2.66
CA TYR A 34 -21.90 -5.60 3.16
C TYR A 34 -22.85 -4.53 2.61
N TYR A 35 -24.16 -4.79 2.70
CA TYR A 35 -25.20 -3.84 2.35
C TYR A 35 -26.33 -3.84 3.38
N TRP A 36 -26.97 -2.69 3.57
CA TRP A 36 -28.09 -2.54 4.49
C TRP A 36 -29.41 -2.80 3.76
N ASN A 37 -30.19 -3.79 4.19
CA ASN A 37 -31.48 -4.12 3.55
C ASN A 37 -32.70 -3.39 4.15
N GLY A 38 -32.48 -2.45 5.08
CA GLY A 38 -33.54 -1.78 5.84
C GLY A 38 -33.73 -2.30 7.27
N GLN A 39 -33.22 -3.50 7.59
CA GLN A 39 -33.33 -4.12 8.92
C GLN A 39 -31.99 -4.61 9.49
N GLN A 40 -31.10 -5.12 8.64
CA GLN A 40 -29.83 -5.72 9.05
C GLN A 40 -28.76 -5.59 7.96
N CYS A 41 -27.50 -5.75 8.36
CA CYS A 41 -26.34 -5.81 7.48
C CYS A 41 -26.26 -7.19 6.84
N LEU A 42 -26.33 -7.27 5.51
CA LEU A 42 -26.20 -8.54 4.79
C LEU A 42 -24.94 -8.53 3.95
N ARG A 43 -24.22 -9.65 3.93
CA ARG A 43 -23.01 -9.79 3.13
C ARG A 43 -23.33 -9.88 1.64
N CYS A 44 -22.50 -9.28 0.81
CA CYS A 44 -22.54 -9.49 -0.62
C CYS A 44 -22.21 -10.96 -0.96
N ARG A 45 -22.84 -11.52 -2.01
CA ARG A 45 -22.55 -12.89 -2.47
C ARG A 45 -21.11 -13.07 -2.94
N SER A 46 -20.53 -12.04 -3.58
CA SER A 46 -19.09 -11.98 -3.79
C SER A 46 -18.43 -11.34 -2.57
N PRO A 47 -17.47 -12.00 -1.90
CA PRO A 47 -16.64 -11.34 -0.91
C PRO A 47 -15.85 -10.19 -1.57
N ASN A 48 -15.47 -9.18 -0.78
CA ASN A 48 -14.69 -8.01 -1.25
C ASN A 48 -15.39 -7.18 -2.35
N CYS A 49 -16.72 -7.18 -2.36
CA CYS A 49 -17.55 -6.44 -3.29
C CYS A 49 -18.51 -5.48 -2.57
N GLN A 50 -18.73 -4.30 -3.12
CA GLN A 50 -19.85 -3.41 -2.80
C GLN A 50 -21.12 -3.89 -3.49
N CYS A 51 -22.23 -3.98 -2.76
CA CYS A 51 -23.50 -4.42 -3.32
C CYS A 51 -24.67 -3.66 -2.70
N GLU A 52 -25.82 -3.69 -3.37
CA GLU A 52 -27.10 -3.15 -2.87
C GLU A 52 -28.15 -4.24 -2.66
N SER A 53 -27.86 -5.46 -3.13
CA SER A 53 -28.68 -6.65 -2.95
C SER A 53 -27.81 -7.90 -2.97
N GLN A 54 -28.33 -8.99 -2.42
CA GLN A 54 -27.62 -10.26 -2.26
C GLN A 54 -27.13 -10.87 -3.60
N GLY A 55 -27.71 -10.47 -4.73
CA GLY A 55 -27.35 -10.96 -6.08
C GLY A 55 -26.48 -10.01 -6.92
N GLY A 56 -26.20 -8.80 -6.44
CA GLY A 56 -25.48 -7.78 -7.22
C GLY A 56 -24.07 -7.53 -6.73
N CYS A 57 -23.15 -7.21 -7.63
CA CYS A 57 -21.85 -6.61 -7.31
C CYS A 57 -21.73 -5.30 -8.09
N THR A 58 -21.76 -4.16 -7.42
CA THR A 58 -21.69 -2.83 -8.07
C THR A 58 -20.24 -2.45 -8.38
N SER A 59 -19.32 -2.82 -7.50
CA SER A 59 -17.88 -2.50 -7.58
C SER A 59 -17.10 -3.36 -6.57
N CYS A 60 -15.83 -3.64 -6.81
CA CYS A 60 -14.98 -4.28 -5.79
C CYS A 60 -14.45 -3.25 -4.80
N ILE A 61 -14.16 -3.68 -3.57
CA ILE A 61 -13.48 -2.84 -2.56
C ILE A 61 -12.01 -2.64 -2.95
N ASP A 62 -11.36 -1.63 -2.36
CA ASP A 62 -9.94 -1.35 -2.57
C ASP A 62 -9.07 -2.62 -2.41
N ASN A 63 -8.07 -2.74 -3.28
CA ASN A 63 -7.17 -3.87 -3.50
C ASN A 63 -7.82 -5.08 -4.18
N TYR A 64 -9.04 -4.95 -4.71
CA TYR A 64 -9.71 -6.01 -5.47
C TYR A 64 -10.28 -5.51 -6.81
N TYR A 65 -10.34 -6.38 -7.81
CA TYR A 65 -10.96 -6.13 -9.11
C TYR A 65 -12.00 -7.18 -9.43
N TYR A 66 -13.00 -6.82 -10.25
CA TYR A 66 -14.07 -7.73 -10.63
C TYR A 66 -13.64 -8.61 -11.80
N ASP A 67 -13.56 -9.93 -11.58
CA ASP A 67 -13.34 -10.90 -12.63
C ASP A 67 -14.68 -11.36 -13.22
N LYS A 68 -14.87 -11.14 -14.53
CA LYS A 68 -16.11 -11.47 -15.24
C LYS A 68 -16.26 -12.96 -15.53
N GLU A 69 -15.17 -13.72 -15.59
CA GLU A 69 -15.19 -15.17 -15.84
C GLU A 69 -15.56 -15.92 -14.56
N ASP A 70 -14.96 -15.51 -13.44
CA ASP A 70 -15.19 -16.09 -12.11
C ASP A 70 -16.35 -15.42 -11.35
N THR A 71 -16.96 -14.38 -11.91
CA THR A 71 -18.05 -13.58 -11.31
C THR A 71 -17.77 -13.12 -9.87
N SER A 72 -16.51 -12.81 -9.54
CA SER A 72 -16.07 -12.50 -8.18
C SER A 72 -14.96 -11.46 -8.12
N CYS A 73 -14.80 -10.81 -6.97
CA CYS A 73 -13.72 -9.85 -6.73
C CYS A 73 -12.41 -10.56 -6.33
N LYS A 74 -11.37 -10.38 -7.14
CA LYS A 74 -10.04 -10.99 -6.95
C LYS A 74 -9.00 -9.94 -6.51
N PRO A 75 -7.99 -10.33 -5.72
CA PRO A 75 -7.01 -9.37 -5.20
C PRO A 75 -6.14 -8.77 -6.32
N CYS A 76 -5.74 -7.52 -6.11
CA CYS A 76 -4.80 -6.80 -6.96
C CYS A 76 -3.35 -7.26 -6.73
N PRO A 77 -2.46 -7.05 -7.73
CA PRO A 77 -1.02 -7.30 -7.57
C PRO A 77 -0.40 -6.51 -6.41
N LYS A 78 0.73 -7.01 -5.88
CA LYS A 78 1.46 -6.40 -4.75
C LYS A 78 1.73 -4.91 -4.98
N GLY A 79 1.45 -4.09 -3.97
CA GLY A 79 1.63 -2.64 -4.03
C GLY A 79 0.53 -1.89 -4.80
N CYS A 80 -0.48 -2.58 -5.33
CA CYS A 80 -1.58 -1.95 -6.05
C CYS A 80 -2.85 -1.81 -5.19
N GLN A 81 -3.31 -0.56 -5.04
CA GLN A 81 -4.56 -0.24 -4.34
C GLN A 81 -5.79 -0.43 -5.22
N ASN A 82 -5.75 -0.11 -6.52
CA ASN A 82 -6.89 -0.33 -7.41
C ASN A 82 -6.41 -0.91 -8.73
N CYS A 83 -7.01 -2.00 -9.23
CA CYS A 83 -6.57 -2.64 -10.47
C CYS A 83 -7.74 -3.08 -11.36
N CYS A 84 -7.42 -3.45 -12.59
CA CYS A 84 -8.33 -4.06 -13.55
C CYS A 84 -7.63 -5.13 -14.38
N LYS A 85 -8.39 -6.16 -14.80
CA LYS A 85 -7.94 -7.22 -15.72
C LYS A 85 -8.05 -6.69 -17.15
N ASN A 86 -6.93 -6.63 -17.86
CA ASN A 86 -6.94 -6.24 -19.28
C ASN A 86 -7.27 -7.49 -20.12
N PRO A 87 -8.34 -7.49 -20.94
CA PRO A 87 -8.72 -8.65 -21.74
C PRO A 87 -7.78 -8.95 -22.93
N LEU A 88 -6.83 -8.06 -23.24
CA LEU A 88 -5.89 -8.20 -24.36
C LEU A 88 -4.45 -8.53 -23.93
N LEU A 89 -4.15 -8.43 -22.63
CA LEU A 89 -2.85 -8.72 -22.05
C LEU A 89 -3.03 -9.75 -20.94
N THR A 90 -2.14 -10.72 -20.81
CA THR A 90 -2.10 -11.64 -19.65
C THR A 90 -1.66 -10.95 -18.35
N GLN A 91 -1.67 -9.62 -18.30
CA GLN A 91 -1.18 -8.78 -17.21
C GLN A 91 -2.27 -7.86 -16.65
N TYR A 92 -2.21 -7.65 -15.33
CA TYR A 92 -3.07 -6.75 -14.55
C TYR A 92 -2.61 -5.30 -14.69
N VAL A 93 -3.55 -4.35 -14.76
CA VAL A 93 -3.26 -2.92 -14.80
C VAL A 93 -3.72 -2.27 -13.50
N CYS A 94 -2.77 -1.78 -12.73
CA CYS A 94 -2.98 -0.97 -11.54
C CYS A 94 -3.23 0.49 -11.90
N THR A 95 -4.24 1.09 -11.26
CA THR A 95 -4.65 2.48 -11.46
C THR A 95 -4.29 3.38 -10.27
N LEU A 96 -3.98 2.79 -9.11
CA LEU A 96 -3.54 3.50 -7.91
C LEU A 96 -2.61 2.61 -7.10
N CYS A 97 -1.43 3.11 -6.73
CA CYS A 97 -0.45 2.35 -5.93
C CYS A 97 -0.57 2.65 -4.43
N GLN A 98 -0.20 1.67 -3.62
CA GLN A 98 -0.03 1.78 -2.17
C GLN A 98 1.19 2.68 -1.84
N SER A 99 1.23 3.24 -0.63
CA SER A 99 2.34 4.09 -0.17
C SER A 99 3.71 3.39 -0.31
N GLY A 100 4.71 4.10 -0.82
CA GLY A 100 6.05 3.55 -1.11
C GLY A 100 6.18 2.85 -2.47
N TYR A 101 5.10 2.73 -3.24
CA TYR A 101 5.10 2.22 -4.60
C TYR A 101 4.77 3.33 -5.62
N ARG A 102 5.42 3.31 -6.78
CA ARG A 102 5.12 4.21 -7.90
C ARG A 102 4.49 3.42 -9.04
N ASN A 103 3.45 3.99 -9.64
CA ASN A 103 2.80 3.39 -10.79
C ASN A 103 3.69 3.60 -12.01
N ILE A 104 4.22 2.50 -12.54
CA ILE A 104 4.96 2.45 -13.79
C ILE A 104 4.17 1.50 -14.68
N ASN A 105 3.43 2.06 -15.64
CA ASN A 105 2.71 1.32 -16.68
C ASN A 105 1.66 0.34 -16.16
N GLY A 106 0.92 0.75 -15.14
CA GLY A 106 -0.05 -0.16 -14.54
C GLY A 106 0.58 -1.20 -13.61
N VAL A 107 1.87 -1.13 -13.34
CA VAL A 107 2.53 -1.97 -12.34
C VAL A 107 3.08 -1.07 -11.24
N CYS A 108 2.75 -1.40 -9.99
CA CYS A 108 3.27 -0.68 -8.84
C CYS A 108 4.64 -1.25 -8.48
N VAL A 109 5.69 -0.45 -8.69
CA VAL A 109 7.07 -0.83 -8.36
C VAL A 109 7.41 -0.22 -7.00
N PHE A 110 7.93 -1.05 -6.09
CA PHE A 110 8.37 -0.59 -4.77
C PHE A 110 9.62 0.27 -4.92
N MET A 111 9.54 1.54 -4.52
CA MET A 111 10.64 2.50 -4.65
C MET A 111 11.36 2.76 -3.33
N GLY A 112 11.09 1.97 -2.27
CA GLY A 112 11.80 2.10 -0.99
C GLY A 112 11.71 3.50 -0.37
N ARG A 113 10.61 4.23 -0.60
CA ARG A 113 10.42 5.64 -0.20
C ARG A 113 11.42 6.63 -0.83
N CYS A 114 11.84 6.34 -2.05
CA CYS A 114 12.63 7.22 -2.89
C CYS A 114 11.74 8.15 -3.73
N ALA A 115 11.94 9.46 -3.61
CA ALA A 115 11.25 10.50 -4.37
C ALA A 115 11.79 10.62 -5.80
N LEU A 116 13.12 10.52 -5.99
CA LEU A 116 13.84 10.69 -7.26
C LEU A 116 14.91 9.62 -7.47
N ILE A 117 14.94 9.01 -8.66
CA ILE A 117 15.86 7.91 -9.00
C ILE A 117 16.73 8.32 -10.19
N SER A 118 18.01 7.95 -10.17
CA SER A 118 18.93 8.12 -11.30
C SER A 118 18.65 7.13 -12.43
N MET A 119 19.22 7.39 -13.61
CA MET A 119 19.16 6.49 -14.78
C MET A 119 19.75 5.09 -14.55
N HIS A 120 20.48 4.87 -13.45
CA HIS A 120 21.08 3.58 -13.06
C HIS A 120 20.35 2.92 -11.88
N GLY A 121 19.14 3.37 -11.53
CA GLY A 121 18.32 2.76 -10.48
C GLY A 121 18.70 3.11 -9.04
N ARG A 122 19.60 4.09 -8.83
CA ARG A 122 20.02 4.58 -7.50
C ARG A 122 19.13 5.72 -7.02
N CYS A 123 18.80 5.77 -5.73
CA CYS A 123 18.04 6.87 -5.17
C CYS A 123 18.88 8.15 -5.06
N LEU A 124 18.32 9.27 -5.51
CA LEU A 124 18.91 10.60 -5.46
C LEU A 124 18.26 11.49 -4.39
N GLU A 125 16.98 11.25 -4.10
CA GLU A 125 16.21 12.02 -3.13
C GLU A 125 15.17 11.10 -2.46
N CYS A 126 15.04 11.15 -1.14
CA CYS A 126 14.10 10.35 -0.36
C CYS A 126 12.84 11.13 0.02
N ASP A 127 11.78 10.42 0.37
CA ASP A 127 10.60 11.01 1.01
C ASP A 127 10.98 11.62 2.38
N LEU A 128 10.18 12.57 2.88
CA LEU A 128 10.37 13.18 4.21
C LEU A 128 10.49 12.13 5.33
N GLY A 129 11.40 12.36 6.27
CA GLY A 129 11.74 11.43 7.35
C GLY A 129 12.77 10.36 6.97
N TYR A 130 13.37 10.44 5.78
CA TYR A 130 14.39 9.52 5.28
C TYR A 130 15.58 10.29 4.68
N TYR A 131 16.78 9.70 4.76
CA TYR A 131 18.00 10.21 4.13
C TYR A 131 18.60 9.17 3.18
N VAL A 132 19.28 9.62 2.14
CA VAL A 132 20.02 8.75 1.21
C VAL A 132 21.32 8.34 1.88
N ASP A 133 21.52 7.03 2.07
CA ASP A 133 22.78 6.50 2.59
C ASP A 133 23.88 6.39 1.51
N PHE A 134 25.06 5.91 1.89
CA PHE A 134 26.19 5.75 0.97
C PHE A 134 25.97 4.66 -0.11
N GLU A 135 24.97 3.78 0.06
CA GLU A 135 24.58 2.75 -0.89
C GLU A 135 23.45 3.24 -1.83
N PHE A 136 23.06 4.52 -1.73
CA PHE A 136 21.97 5.13 -2.48
C PHE A 136 20.59 4.55 -2.14
N VAL A 137 20.40 4.14 -0.88
CA VAL A 137 19.15 3.61 -0.32
C VAL A 137 18.59 4.59 0.71
N CYS A 138 17.27 4.78 0.71
CA CYS A 138 16.60 5.61 1.70
C CYS A 138 16.52 4.90 3.06
N ARG A 139 17.17 5.47 4.07
CA ARG A 139 17.06 5.00 5.45
C ARG A 139 16.29 6.00 6.30
N GLN A 140 15.51 5.48 7.23
CA GLN A 140 14.71 6.30 8.13
C GLN A 140 15.61 7.14 9.02
N CYS A 141 15.23 8.39 9.25
CA CYS A 141 15.86 9.24 10.24
C CYS A 141 15.69 8.68 11.66
N GLY A 142 16.51 9.16 12.59
CA GLY A 142 16.36 8.83 14.02
C GLY A 142 14.97 9.21 14.56
N GLU A 143 14.60 8.63 15.69
CA GLU A 143 13.30 8.85 16.32
C GLU A 143 12.98 10.34 16.48
N GLY A 144 11.75 10.73 16.09
CA GLY A 144 11.29 12.12 16.17
C GLY A 144 11.95 13.10 15.20
N CYS A 145 12.77 12.63 14.26
CA CYS A 145 13.41 13.48 13.26
C CYS A 145 12.62 13.50 11.93
N GLU A 146 12.42 14.69 11.37
CA GLU A 146 11.71 14.92 10.10
C GLU A 146 12.68 15.08 8.92
N ASP A 147 13.82 15.73 9.14
CA ASP A 147 14.88 15.89 8.16
C ASP A 147 16.23 15.62 8.82
N CYS A 148 17.02 14.72 8.22
CA CYS A 148 18.33 14.33 8.72
C CYS A 148 19.34 14.20 7.60
N ALA A 149 20.59 14.54 7.90
CA ALA A 149 21.73 14.22 7.04
C ALA A 149 22.16 12.76 7.15
N ASN A 150 21.96 12.15 8.33
CA ASN A 150 22.13 10.73 8.62
C ASN A 150 21.56 10.41 10.02
N LEU A 151 21.70 9.16 10.49
CA LEU A 151 21.20 8.71 11.80
C LEU A 151 21.73 9.53 13.00
N ALA A 152 22.90 10.17 12.89
CA ALA A 152 23.52 10.96 13.95
C ALA A 152 23.23 12.47 13.86
N PHE A 153 22.73 12.95 12.73
CA PHE A 153 22.54 14.37 12.47
C PHE A 153 21.16 14.66 11.91
N CYS A 154 20.24 15.02 12.80
CA CYS A 154 18.94 15.56 12.49
C CYS A 154 19.02 17.08 12.29
N ASN A 155 18.52 17.58 11.17
CA ASN A 155 18.44 19.00 10.87
C ASN A 155 17.13 19.61 11.41
N LYS A 156 16.06 18.82 11.44
CA LYS A 156 14.71 19.27 11.84
C LYS A 156 13.94 18.16 12.55
N CYS A 157 13.38 18.47 13.72
CA CYS A 157 12.52 17.55 14.47
C CYS A 157 11.06 17.61 14.04
N GLN A 158 10.37 16.49 14.21
CA GLN A 158 8.92 16.38 14.10
C GLN A 158 8.23 17.16 15.25
N ASP A 159 6.97 17.52 15.04
CA ASP A 159 6.14 18.14 16.08
C ASP A 159 6.12 17.28 17.36
N GLY A 160 6.34 17.92 18.51
CA GLY A 160 6.46 17.24 19.81
C GLY A 160 7.86 16.77 20.17
N TYR A 161 8.86 17.11 19.36
CA TYR A 161 10.27 16.88 19.68
C TYR A 161 11.06 18.19 19.61
N PHE A 162 12.13 18.28 20.39
CA PHE A 162 13.08 19.39 20.33
C PHE A 162 14.49 18.90 19.97
N LEU A 163 15.23 19.75 19.26
CA LEU A 163 16.57 19.44 18.80
C LEU A 163 17.56 19.62 19.95
N THR A 164 18.37 18.59 20.22
CA THR A 164 19.38 18.60 21.30
C THR A 164 20.66 17.92 20.85
N THR A 165 21.79 18.33 21.44
CA THR A 165 23.08 17.67 21.19
C THR A 165 23.29 16.56 22.22
N SER A 166 23.62 15.35 21.78
CA SER A 166 23.99 14.21 22.64
C SER A 166 25.29 13.60 22.13
N GLN A 167 26.35 13.63 22.94
CA GLN A 167 27.65 13.03 22.60
C GLN A 167 28.17 13.42 21.19
N SER A 168 28.02 14.70 20.81
CA SER A 168 28.37 15.29 19.50
C SER A 168 27.41 14.98 18.33
N ASN A 169 26.33 14.24 18.55
CA ASN A 169 25.24 14.02 17.59
C ASN A 169 24.14 15.08 17.77
N LEU A 170 23.45 15.44 16.69
CA LEU A 170 22.31 16.35 16.71
C LEU A 170 21.03 15.52 16.57
N VAL A 171 20.27 15.35 17.66
CA VAL A 171 19.15 14.40 17.75
C VAL A 171 17.89 15.06 18.28
N CYS A 172 16.73 14.44 18.03
CA CYS A 172 15.44 14.89 18.53
C CYS A 172 15.08 14.17 19.82
N LYS A 173 14.62 14.93 20.82
CA LYS A 173 14.11 14.38 22.08
C LYS A 173 12.65 14.77 22.26
N LEU A 174 11.83 13.82 22.71
CA LEU A 174 10.41 14.03 22.96
C LEU A 174 10.20 15.12 24.02
N CYS A 175 9.22 16.00 23.78
CA CYS A 175 8.76 16.97 24.75
C CYS A 175 8.10 16.25 25.95
N SER A 176 8.44 16.67 27.17
CA SER A 176 7.83 16.11 28.40
C SER A 176 6.35 16.46 28.55
N VAL A 177 5.87 17.49 27.83
CA VAL A 177 4.47 17.95 27.85
C VAL A 177 3.70 17.29 26.69
N SER A 178 2.68 16.50 27.03
CA SER A 178 1.78 15.87 26.04
C SER A 178 1.01 16.94 25.24
N GLY A 179 0.84 16.73 23.94
CA GLY A 179 0.19 17.69 23.04
C GLY A 179 1.02 18.95 22.74
N CYS A 180 2.30 18.96 23.09
CA CYS A 180 3.21 20.07 22.77
C CYS A 180 3.79 19.94 21.35
N LYS A 181 3.88 21.04 20.61
CA LYS A 181 4.47 21.10 19.25
C LYS A 181 5.94 21.46 19.30
N THR A 182 6.29 22.54 19.99
CA THR A 182 7.67 22.94 20.23
C THR A 182 7.88 23.18 21.72
N CYS A 183 8.97 22.65 22.27
CA CYS A 183 9.30 22.80 23.68
C CYS A 183 10.76 23.19 23.88
N GLU A 184 11.03 23.84 25.00
CA GLU A 184 12.37 24.06 25.51
C GLU A 184 12.48 23.28 26.83
N LYS A 185 13.09 22.07 26.75
CA LYS A 185 13.10 21.10 27.85
C LYS A 185 11.67 20.71 28.28
N ASP A 186 11.30 21.01 29.52
CA ASP A 186 10.00 20.66 30.12
C ASP A 186 8.95 21.75 29.93
N VAL A 187 9.28 22.86 29.25
CA VAL A 187 8.33 23.96 29.01
C VAL A 187 7.85 23.92 27.57
N CYS A 188 6.54 23.73 27.39
CA CYS A 188 5.95 23.84 26.07
C CYS A 188 5.90 25.30 25.60
N GLN A 189 6.39 25.58 24.41
CA GLN A 189 6.36 26.91 23.80
C GLN A 189 5.11 27.07 22.95
N GLU A 190 4.83 26.10 22.09
CA GLU A 190 3.66 26.04 21.20
C GLU A 190 2.99 24.68 21.32
N CYS A 191 1.65 24.64 21.41
CA CYS A 191 0.90 23.38 21.44
C CYS A 191 0.64 22.82 20.04
N GLN A 192 0.44 21.50 19.93
CA GLN A 192 0.01 20.84 18.70
C GLN A 192 -1.38 21.34 18.30
N ARG A 193 -1.71 21.18 17.02
CA ARG A 193 -3.08 21.43 16.55
C ARG A 193 -4.06 20.58 17.35
N GLY A 194 -5.17 21.19 17.73
CA GLY A 194 -6.16 20.64 18.63
C GLY A 194 -5.83 20.73 20.11
N TYR A 195 -4.84 21.53 20.49
CA TYR A 195 -4.51 21.83 21.90
C TYR A 195 -4.32 23.34 22.11
N PHE A 196 -4.69 23.83 23.30
CA PHE A 196 -4.37 25.19 23.76
C PHE A 196 -3.45 25.16 24.97
N LYS A 197 -2.63 26.20 25.11
CA LYS A 197 -1.68 26.35 26.21
C LYS A 197 -2.39 26.93 27.42
N ASP A 198 -2.36 26.23 28.54
CA ASP A 198 -2.91 26.73 29.80
C ASP A 198 -1.91 27.64 30.55
N GLY A 199 -2.36 28.26 31.64
CA GLY A 199 -1.51 29.12 32.47
C GLY A 199 -0.35 28.41 33.19
N SER A 200 -0.28 27.07 33.12
CA SER A 200 0.79 26.24 33.68
C SER A 200 1.83 25.79 32.64
N ASN A 201 1.74 26.28 31.40
CA ASN A 201 2.52 25.84 30.23
C ASN A 201 2.23 24.38 29.79
N SER A 202 1.07 23.84 30.16
CA SER A 202 0.58 22.55 29.70
C SER A 202 -0.34 22.70 28.49
N CYS A 203 -0.37 21.70 27.60
CA CYS A 203 -1.26 21.69 26.45
C CYS A 203 -2.52 20.87 26.74
N ILE A 204 -3.67 21.53 26.72
CA ILE A 204 -4.96 20.90 26.99
C ILE A 204 -5.70 20.72 25.67
N GLN A 205 -6.25 19.53 25.45
CA GLN A 205 -6.97 19.18 24.23
C GLN A 205 -8.24 20.03 24.06
N CYS A 206 -8.42 20.57 22.86
CA CYS A 206 -9.62 21.26 22.43
C CYS A 206 -10.81 20.30 22.33
N ILE A 207 -12.01 20.85 22.13
CA ILE A 207 -13.19 20.05 21.75
C ILE A 207 -12.91 19.26 20.46
N LYS A 208 -13.66 18.16 20.26
CA LYS A 208 -13.52 17.32 19.06
C LYS A 208 -13.66 18.16 17.78
N ASP A 209 -12.85 17.84 16.77
CA ASP A 209 -12.80 18.49 15.46
C ASP A 209 -12.36 19.97 15.50
N CYS A 210 -11.74 20.42 16.60
CA CYS A 210 -11.18 21.76 16.75
C CYS A 210 -9.66 21.79 16.59
N ASP A 211 -9.13 22.74 15.80
CA ASP A 211 -7.71 22.95 15.53
C ASP A 211 -7.07 23.96 16.51
N THR A 212 -7.77 25.06 16.82
CA THR A 212 -7.32 26.02 17.84
C THR A 212 -8.49 26.44 18.72
N CYS A 213 -8.29 26.48 20.03
CA CYS A 213 -9.30 26.84 21.00
C CYS A 213 -8.74 27.83 22.03
N GLU A 214 -9.62 28.61 22.65
CA GLU A 214 -9.25 29.51 23.76
C GLU A 214 -9.29 28.77 25.10
N ASN A 215 -10.19 27.80 25.20
CA ASN A 215 -10.36 26.92 26.34
C ASN A 215 -10.98 25.59 25.88
N THR A 216 -11.25 24.67 26.81
CA THR A 216 -11.81 23.34 26.50
C THR A 216 -13.25 23.36 25.96
N THR A 217 -13.87 24.52 25.80
CA THR A 217 -15.27 24.69 25.37
C THR A 217 -15.45 25.59 24.16
N LEU A 218 -14.47 26.44 23.82
CA LEU A 218 -14.59 27.43 22.74
C LEU A 218 -13.52 27.19 21.67
N CYS A 219 -13.95 26.80 20.48
CA CYS A 219 -13.12 26.60 19.30
C CYS A 219 -13.05 27.85 18.42
N ASN A 220 -11.84 28.36 18.20
CA ASN A 220 -11.60 29.50 17.33
C ASN A 220 -11.40 29.09 15.87
N VAL A 221 -10.72 27.98 15.64
CA VAL A 221 -10.48 27.41 14.31
C VAL A 221 -10.74 25.91 14.39
N CYS A 222 -11.60 25.41 13.53
CA CYS A 222 -11.90 23.99 13.45
C CYS A 222 -10.94 23.25 12.52
N ASN A 223 -10.87 21.92 12.64
CA ASN A 223 -10.09 21.08 11.75
C ASN A 223 -10.51 21.28 10.29
N TYR A 224 -9.65 20.87 9.36
CA TYR A 224 -9.94 20.85 7.92
C TYR A 224 -11.37 20.40 7.62
N TYR A 225 -12.05 21.15 6.74
CA TYR A 225 -13.42 20.87 6.29
C TYR A 225 -14.53 21.15 7.32
N SER A 226 -14.23 21.91 8.38
CA SER A 226 -15.21 22.33 9.39
C SER A 226 -14.98 23.75 9.87
N ILE A 227 -16.04 24.36 10.40
CA ILE A 227 -16.07 25.74 10.89
C ILE A 227 -16.81 25.81 12.23
N PRO A 228 -16.42 26.73 13.13
CA PRO A 228 -17.08 26.87 14.42
C PRO A 228 -18.52 27.37 14.22
N ASN A 229 -19.44 26.87 15.03
CA ASN A 229 -20.77 27.46 15.17
C ASN A 229 -20.69 28.87 15.79
N ASP A 230 -21.80 29.61 15.77
CA ASP A 230 -21.84 31.01 16.25
C ASP A 230 -21.32 31.17 17.69
N ASP A 231 -21.65 30.22 18.57
CA ASP A 231 -21.20 30.21 19.98
C ASP A 231 -19.81 29.60 20.17
N LYS A 232 -19.13 29.17 19.10
CA LYS A 232 -17.81 28.48 19.09
C LYS A 232 -17.75 27.16 19.88
N THR A 233 -18.86 26.65 20.35
CA THR A 233 -18.95 25.43 21.18
C THR A 233 -18.87 24.13 20.39
N LYS A 234 -18.96 24.18 19.06
CA LYS A 234 -18.94 23.01 18.19
C LYS A 234 -18.39 23.35 16.81
N CYS A 235 -17.72 22.40 16.18
CA CYS A 235 -17.32 22.47 14.78
C CYS A 235 -18.36 21.80 13.90
N ASN A 236 -18.97 22.57 13.00
CA ASN A 236 -19.90 22.09 11.99
C ASN A 236 -19.12 21.76 10.72
N ARG A 237 -19.39 20.61 10.10
CA ARG A 237 -18.74 20.25 8.84
C ARG A 237 -19.26 21.12 7.72
N CYS A 238 -18.37 21.55 6.83
CA CYS A 238 -18.75 22.35 5.66
C CYS A 238 -19.80 21.65 4.79
N GLN A 239 -19.73 20.32 4.68
CA GLN A 239 -20.71 19.51 3.93
C GLN A 239 -22.13 19.52 4.51
N ASP A 240 -22.25 19.67 5.84
CA ASP A 240 -23.54 19.71 6.52
C ASP A 240 -24.24 21.07 6.30
N LEU A 241 -23.45 22.11 6.07
CA LEU A 241 -23.90 23.48 5.82
C LEU A 241 -24.12 23.74 4.32
N PHE A 242 -23.21 23.23 3.48
CA PHE A 242 -23.20 23.37 2.04
C PHE A 242 -22.99 22.01 1.39
N PRO A 243 -24.01 21.42 0.75
CA PRO A 243 -23.86 20.17 0.03
C PRO A 243 -22.70 20.26 -0.98
N ASN A 244 -21.86 19.22 -1.00
CA ASN A 244 -20.69 19.13 -1.86
C ASN A 244 -19.60 20.18 -1.62
N CYS A 245 -19.61 20.87 -0.48
CA CYS A 245 -18.54 21.76 -0.08
C CYS A 245 -17.44 21.00 0.65
N MET A 246 -16.20 21.08 0.15
CA MET A 246 -15.04 20.51 0.81
C MET A 246 -14.60 21.43 1.96
N ASP A 247 -14.43 22.72 1.68
CA ASP A 247 -13.92 23.71 2.64
C ASP A 247 -14.77 24.98 2.61
N CYS A 248 -14.92 25.62 3.74
CA CYS A 248 -15.81 26.76 3.91
C CYS A 248 -15.17 27.83 4.80
N THR A 249 -15.54 29.09 4.55
CA THR A 249 -15.00 30.25 5.24
C THR A 249 -16.11 31.04 5.92
N THR A 250 -15.74 31.73 7.02
CA THR A 250 -16.62 32.64 7.73
C THR A 250 -16.43 34.06 7.18
N LEU A 251 -17.51 34.68 6.75
CA LEU A 251 -17.57 36.05 6.29
C LEU A 251 -18.41 36.89 7.25
N PHE A 252 -18.15 38.19 7.30
CA PHE A 252 -18.88 39.13 8.14
C PHE A 252 -19.68 40.07 7.28
N ARG A 253 -20.94 40.29 7.66
CA ARG A 253 -21.78 41.36 7.09
C ARG A 253 -21.42 42.71 7.74
N ASP A 254 -21.89 43.78 7.13
CA ASP A 254 -21.71 45.15 7.65
C ASP A 254 -22.31 45.35 9.06
N ASP A 255 -23.27 44.50 9.46
CA ASP A 255 -23.89 44.49 10.79
C ASP A 255 -23.11 43.63 11.81
N GLN A 256 -21.89 43.19 11.47
CA GLN A 256 -21.04 42.28 12.24
C GLN A 256 -21.61 40.86 12.44
N SER A 257 -22.72 40.51 11.80
CA SER A 257 -23.19 39.12 11.81
C SER A 257 -22.30 38.25 10.90
N SER A 258 -21.92 37.08 11.40
CA SER A 258 -21.20 36.09 10.61
C SER A 258 -22.16 35.31 9.70
N TYR A 259 -21.70 35.01 8.49
CA TYR A 259 -22.30 34.00 7.63
C TYR A 259 -21.21 33.13 7.03
N PHE A 260 -21.57 31.93 6.62
CA PHE A 260 -20.62 30.97 6.07
C PHE A 260 -20.76 30.94 4.55
N GLU A 261 -19.66 30.71 3.84
CA GLU A 261 -19.64 30.54 2.40
C GLU A 261 -18.67 29.41 2.04
N CYS A 262 -18.96 28.65 0.98
CA CYS A 262 -18.06 27.60 0.55
C CYS A 262 -16.82 28.22 -0.11
N SER A 263 -15.63 27.87 0.36
CA SER A 263 -14.35 28.32 -0.21
C SER A 263 -13.78 27.31 -1.21
N GLN A 264 -14.07 26.02 -1.05
CA GLN A 264 -13.66 24.96 -1.96
C GLN A 264 -14.71 23.87 -2.06
N CYS A 265 -15.07 23.50 -3.29
CA CYS A 265 -16.01 22.41 -3.54
C CYS A 265 -15.33 21.03 -3.54
N LEU A 266 -16.11 19.97 -3.31
CA LEU A 266 -15.67 18.59 -3.45
C LEU A 266 -15.25 18.29 -4.89
N ASN A 267 -14.41 17.28 -5.05
CA ASN A 267 -13.98 16.82 -6.38
C ASN A 267 -15.19 16.54 -7.28
N GLY A 268 -15.21 17.17 -8.45
CA GLY A 268 -16.32 17.06 -9.41
C GLY A 268 -17.36 18.17 -9.27
N TYR A 269 -17.13 19.16 -8.41
CA TYR A 269 -17.98 20.33 -8.25
C TYR A 269 -17.15 21.62 -8.33
N PHE A 270 -17.75 22.70 -8.84
CA PHE A 270 -17.17 24.05 -8.86
C PHE A 270 -18.09 25.03 -8.13
N TYR A 271 -17.53 26.12 -7.62
CA TYR A 271 -18.30 27.14 -6.92
C TYR A 271 -19.02 28.03 -7.94
N ASN A 272 -20.36 27.99 -7.92
CA ASN A 272 -21.20 28.89 -8.71
C ASN A 272 -21.47 30.16 -7.88
N GLU A 273 -20.91 31.28 -8.33
CA GLU A 273 -21.04 32.61 -7.70
C GLU A 273 -22.49 33.13 -7.71
N ASP A 274 -23.28 32.81 -8.74
CA ASP A 274 -24.66 33.28 -8.88
C ASP A 274 -25.58 32.58 -7.86
N ASP A 275 -25.40 31.26 -7.69
CA ASP A 275 -26.21 30.44 -6.79
C ASP A 275 -25.59 30.23 -5.40
N LYS A 276 -24.36 30.71 -5.20
CA LYS A 276 -23.51 30.53 -4.00
C LYS A 276 -23.44 29.08 -3.53
N LYS A 277 -23.28 28.15 -4.48
CA LYS A 277 -23.34 26.70 -4.25
C LYS A 277 -22.29 25.95 -5.08
N CYS A 278 -21.97 24.75 -4.62
CA CYS A 278 -21.11 23.83 -5.36
C CYS A 278 -21.92 23.05 -6.39
N ASP A 279 -21.83 23.47 -7.65
CA ASP A 279 -22.49 22.83 -8.78
C ASP A 279 -21.62 21.79 -9.43
N THR A 280 -22.23 20.79 -10.06
CA THR A 280 -21.48 19.67 -10.63
C THR A 280 -20.71 20.12 -11.86
N CYS A 281 -19.46 19.67 -12.00
CA CYS A 281 -18.66 19.79 -13.22
C CYS A 281 -19.26 19.01 -14.41
N ILE A 282 -20.27 18.16 -14.18
CA ILE A 282 -20.93 17.35 -15.22
C ILE A 282 -22.14 18.12 -15.74
N VAL A 283 -21.98 18.81 -16.86
CA VAL A 283 -23.11 19.36 -17.61
C VAL A 283 -23.55 18.31 -18.65
N ASN A 284 -24.85 18.07 -18.79
CA ASN A 284 -25.44 17.14 -19.76
C ASN A 284 -25.33 17.67 -21.22
N GLN A 285 -24.13 18.02 -21.66
CA GLN A 285 -23.80 18.38 -23.04
C GLN A 285 -22.71 17.43 -23.55
N GLU A 286 -22.74 17.11 -24.86
CA GLU A 286 -21.90 16.06 -25.48
C GLU A 286 -20.37 16.24 -25.27
N ASN A 287 -19.91 17.46 -24.96
CA ASN A 287 -18.48 17.79 -24.79
C ASN A 287 -17.98 17.89 -23.34
N THR A 288 -18.86 17.79 -22.32
CA THR A 288 -18.49 17.96 -20.88
C THR A 288 -18.58 16.66 -20.08
N ALA A 289 -19.01 15.55 -20.69
CA ALA A 289 -19.26 14.27 -20.03
C ALA A 289 -18.00 13.57 -19.45
N HIS A 290 -16.80 14.10 -19.70
CA HIS A 290 -15.52 13.46 -19.37
C HIS A 290 -14.65 14.25 -18.37
N ILE A 291 -15.28 15.22 -17.69
CA ILE A 291 -14.66 16.05 -16.67
C ILE A 291 -14.73 15.35 -15.32
N ARG A 292 -13.61 15.37 -14.57
CA ARG A 292 -13.52 14.85 -13.20
C ARG A 292 -13.34 15.95 -12.15
N ARG A 293 -12.60 17.01 -12.47
CA ARG A 293 -12.45 18.21 -11.62
C ARG A 293 -12.38 19.45 -12.50
N CYS A 294 -12.96 20.54 -12.02
CA CYS A 294 -12.98 21.82 -12.69
C CYS A 294 -13.00 22.93 -11.64
N GLU A 295 -12.40 24.07 -11.95
CA GLU A 295 -12.51 25.32 -11.19
C GLU A 295 -13.68 26.18 -11.70
N SER A 296 -14.00 26.02 -12.99
CA SER A 296 -15.21 26.53 -13.64
C SER A 296 -15.53 25.65 -14.86
N LEU A 297 -16.66 25.89 -15.51
CA LEU A 297 -16.99 25.20 -16.77
C LEU A 297 -15.99 25.47 -17.91
N GLU A 298 -15.17 26.52 -17.79
CA GLU A 298 -14.13 26.87 -18.76
C GLU A 298 -12.71 26.46 -18.30
N MET A 299 -12.53 26.19 -17.00
CA MET A 299 -11.26 25.83 -16.37
C MET A 299 -11.29 24.40 -15.80
N ILE A 300 -11.04 23.43 -16.67
CA ILE A 300 -10.97 22.01 -16.31
C ILE A 300 -9.58 21.68 -15.74
N THR A 301 -9.53 21.02 -14.59
CA THR A 301 -8.27 20.65 -13.91
C THR A 301 -7.98 19.16 -13.92
N GLN A 302 -9.00 18.31 -14.13
CA GLN A 302 -8.81 16.86 -14.23
C GLN A 302 -9.88 16.19 -15.09
N CYS A 303 -9.46 15.21 -15.89
CA CYS A 303 -10.33 14.38 -16.72
C CYS A 303 -10.64 13.01 -16.08
N GLN A 304 -11.70 12.36 -16.57
CA GLN A 304 -12.03 10.98 -16.20
C GLN A 304 -10.95 9.99 -16.68
N PRO A 305 -10.84 8.79 -16.06
CA PRO A 305 -9.93 7.74 -16.53
C PRO A 305 -10.13 7.45 -18.02
N GLY A 306 -9.03 7.37 -18.76
CA GLY A 306 -9.04 7.20 -20.22
C GLY A 306 -9.11 8.50 -21.02
N TYR A 307 -9.09 9.67 -20.37
CA TYR A 307 -9.04 10.99 -21.01
C TYR A 307 -7.85 11.80 -20.48
N LEU A 308 -7.28 12.65 -21.33
CA LEU A 308 -6.19 13.56 -21.01
C LEU A 308 -6.62 15.01 -21.19
N LEU A 309 -6.04 15.89 -20.38
CA LEU A 309 -6.30 17.32 -20.42
C LEU A 309 -5.49 17.94 -21.57
N LEU A 310 -6.19 18.53 -22.54
CA LEU A 310 -5.63 19.40 -23.57
C LEU A 310 -5.74 20.85 -23.11
N GLN A 311 -4.66 21.60 -23.23
CA GLN A 311 -4.63 23.04 -23.00
C GLN A 311 -4.48 23.75 -24.35
N ASP A 312 -5.57 24.29 -24.87
CA ASP A 312 -5.60 25.05 -26.12
C ASP A 312 -5.70 26.55 -25.86
N ARG A 313 -5.19 27.35 -26.78
CA ARG A 313 -5.42 28.81 -26.80
C ARG A 313 -6.57 29.12 -27.74
N TYR A 314 -7.52 29.95 -27.29
CA TYR A 314 -8.58 30.47 -28.14
C TYR A 314 -8.71 31.99 -27.99
N VAL A 315 -9.41 32.60 -28.96
CA VAL A 315 -9.70 34.04 -28.99
C VAL A 315 -11.18 34.20 -28.73
N ASP A 316 -11.52 34.92 -27.66
CA ASP A 316 -12.90 35.33 -27.40
C ASP A 316 -13.17 36.62 -28.19
N LEU A 317 -13.86 36.47 -29.32
CA LEU A 317 -14.20 37.58 -30.22
C LEU A 317 -15.26 38.52 -29.63
N GLU A 318 -16.01 38.10 -28.62
CA GLU A 318 -17.05 38.91 -27.98
C GLU A 318 -16.48 39.78 -26.85
N LYS A 319 -15.44 39.29 -26.15
CA LYS A 319 -14.81 40.03 -25.04
C LYS A 319 -13.59 40.86 -25.46
N GLU A 320 -13.19 40.83 -26.74
CA GLU A 320 -11.94 41.44 -27.25
C GLU A 320 -10.67 41.01 -26.48
N ILE A 321 -10.69 39.83 -25.84
CA ILE A 321 -9.54 39.31 -25.08
C ILE A 321 -8.77 38.31 -25.95
N PRO A 322 -7.56 38.66 -26.42
CA PRO A 322 -6.72 37.71 -27.13
C PRO A 322 -6.05 36.74 -26.13
N TYR A 323 -6.06 35.44 -26.44
CA TYR A 323 -5.32 34.35 -25.76
C TYR A 323 -5.89 33.81 -24.45
N LEU A 324 -7.19 33.50 -24.41
CA LEU A 324 -7.76 32.71 -23.32
C LEU A 324 -7.33 31.24 -23.43
N LEU A 325 -7.12 30.61 -22.27
CA LEU A 325 -6.80 29.18 -22.17
C LEU A 325 -8.10 28.39 -22.06
N LYS A 326 -8.31 27.44 -22.96
CA LYS A 326 -9.40 26.49 -22.90
C LYS A 326 -8.84 25.12 -22.58
N TYR A 327 -9.36 24.52 -21.52
CA TYR A 327 -9.03 23.16 -21.15
C TYR A 327 -10.12 22.22 -21.66
N THR A 328 -9.74 21.10 -22.27
CA THR A 328 -10.68 20.10 -22.79
C THR A 328 -10.20 18.69 -22.49
N CYS A 329 -11.10 17.77 -22.16
CA CYS A 329 -10.78 16.37 -21.95
C CYS A 329 -10.87 15.58 -23.25
N ILE A 330 -9.73 15.10 -23.76
CA ILE A 330 -9.66 14.32 -25.00
C ILE A 330 -9.38 12.85 -24.67
N LYS A 331 -10.07 11.95 -25.36
CA LYS A 331 -9.92 10.51 -25.14
C LYS A 331 -8.50 10.05 -25.47
N ASN A 332 -7.84 9.38 -24.54
CA ASN A 332 -6.50 8.86 -24.72
C ASN A 332 -6.54 7.46 -25.36
N ILE A 333 -6.58 7.42 -26.69
CA ILE A 333 -6.60 6.16 -27.46
C ILE A 333 -5.21 5.68 -27.89
N TYR A 334 -4.18 6.50 -27.69
CA TYR A 334 -2.81 6.24 -28.17
C TYR A 334 -1.80 6.12 -27.03
N ASN A 335 -2.23 5.78 -25.81
CA ASN A 335 -1.35 5.58 -24.64
C ASN A 335 -0.43 6.78 -24.34
N CYS A 336 -0.90 7.99 -24.62
CA CYS A 336 -0.14 9.21 -24.40
C CYS A 336 0.01 9.47 -22.89
N ALA A 337 1.09 10.14 -22.50
CA ALA A 337 1.18 10.82 -21.21
C ALA A 337 0.61 12.24 -21.30
N THR A 338 0.88 12.93 -22.41
CA THR A 338 0.27 14.22 -22.76
C THR A 338 -0.11 14.26 -24.24
N ILE A 339 -1.11 15.07 -24.56
CA ILE A 339 -1.64 15.23 -25.92
C ILE A 339 -1.22 16.56 -26.54
N ASN A 340 -1.17 16.59 -27.86
CA ASN A 340 -0.71 17.72 -28.66
C ASN A 340 -1.90 18.55 -29.20
N ASP A 341 -3.02 17.90 -29.51
CA ASP A 341 -4.16 18.52 -30.16
C ASP A 341 -5.49 17.84 -29.81
N GLN A 342 -6.58 18.37 -30.40
CA GLN A 342 -7.93 17.87 -30.26
C GLN A 342 -8.16 16.50 -30.92
N ASN A 343 -7.26 16.06 -31.81
CA ASN A 343 -7.31 14.72 -32.41
C ASN A 343 -6.78 13.65 -31.45
N GLY A 344 -6.26 14.04 -30.28
CA GLY A 344 -5.73 13.14 -29.27
C GLY A 344 -4.34 12.60 -29.61
N TYR A 345 -3.62 13.25 -30.52
CA TYR A 345 -2.25 12.86 -30.87
C TYR A 345 -1.29 13.10 -29.71
N CYS A 346 -0.34 12.19 -29.52
CA CYS A 346 0.55 12.24 -28.38
C CYS A 346 1.64 13.29 -28.54
N LYS A 347 1.85 14.08 -27.49
CA LYS A 347 3.03 14.94 -27.33
C LYS A 347 4.14 14.21 -26.59
N THR A 348 3.78 13.47 -25.54
CA THR A 348 4.71 12.60 -24.79
C THR A 348 4.04 11.26 -24.50
N CYS A 349 4.86 10.24 -24.26
CA CYS A 349 4.40 8.88 -24.01
C CYS A 349 4.51 8.49 -22.54
N LEU A 350 3.63 7.59 -22.11
CA LEU A 350 3.82 6.89 -20.83
C LEU A 350 5.12 6.09 -20.88
N ILE A 351 5.68 5.76 -19.71
CA ILE A 351 6.93 4.98 -19.62
C ILE A 351 6.77 3.68 -20.41
N GLY A 352 7.82 3.13 -21.02
CA GLY A 352 7.73 1.88 -21.80
C GLY A 352 6.94 1.98 -23.12
N PHE A 353 6.40 3.14 -23.48
CA PHE A 353 5.91 3.43 -24.82
C PHE A 353 6.84 4.42 -25.53
N ILE A 354 6.95 4.28 -26.85
CA ILE A 354 7.77 5.15 -27.69
C ILE A 354 6.88 5.96 -28.64
N LEU A 355 7.27 7.22 -28.88
CA LEU A 355 6.53 8.13 -29.74
C LEU A 355 6.85 7.83 -31.20
N LEU A 356 5.84 7.39 -31.95
CA LEU A 356 5.94 7.14 -33.38
C LEU A 356 5.05 8.11 -34.15
N THR A 357 5.61 8.72 -35.20
CA THR A 357 4.84 9.58 -36.11
C THR A 357 4.57 8.86 -37.42
N GLU A 358 3.33 8.53 -37.74
CA GLU A 358 2.96 7.91 -39.03
C GLU A 358 1.91 8.75 -39.72
N ASN A 359 2.16 9.21 -40.96
CA ASN A 359 1.21 10.04 -41.72
C ASN A 359 0.67 11.24 -40.90
N SER A 360 1.58 11.96 -40.22
CA SER A 360 1.26 13.08 -39.30
C SER A 360 0.49 12.71 -38.03
N THR A 361 0.22 11.42 -37.80
CA THR A 361 -0.39 10.91 -36.55
C THR A 361 0.71 10.58 -35.55
N GLN A 362 0.74 11.25 -34.41
CA GLN A 362 1.67 10.95 -33.32
C GLN A 362 0.99 10.03 -32.31
N LYS A 363 1.51 8.80 -32.15
CA LYS A 363 0.96 7.79 -31.25
C LYS A 363 2.05 7.15 -30.41
N CYS A 364 1.70 6.72 -29.20
CA CYS A 364 2.60 5.98 -28.33
C CYS A 364 2.31 4.49 -28.46
N ILE A 365 3.34 3.75 -28.84
CA ILE A 365 3.26 2.31 -29.13
C ILE A 365 4.23 1.53 -28.25
N THR A 366 3.93 0.27 -28.02
CA THR A 366 4.90 -0.67 -27.45
C THR A 366 5.81 -1.26 -28.54
N CYS A 367 6.96 -1.79 -28.14
CA CYS A 367 7.88 -2.47 -29.06
C CYS A 367 7.23 -3.68 -29.75
N LYS A 368 6.43 -4.43 -28.99
CA LYS A 368 5.71 -5.61 -29.45
C LYS A 368 4.67 -5.30 -30.54
N GLU A 369 4.07 -4.10 -30.54
CA GLU A 369 3.11 -3.69 -31.58
C GLU A 369 3.77 -3.52 -32.96
N LYS A 370 5.07 -3.24 -33.01
CA LYS A 370 5.81 -3.07 -34.27
C LYS A 370 6.58 -4.30 -34.69
N THR A 371 7.27 -4.90 -33.75
CA THR A 371 8.00 -6.14 -33.99
C THR A 371 7.60 -7.14 -32.93
N GLN A 372 7.00 -8.25 -33.36
CA GLN A 372 6.69 -9.36 -32.47
C GLN A 372 7.97 -9.85 -31.79
N ASN A 373 7.89 -10.16 -30.49
CA ASN A 373 9.02 -10.58 -29.67
C ASN A 373 10.12 -9.53 -29.48
N CYS A 374 9.88 -8.26 -29.80
CA CYS A 374 10.75 -7.17 -29.38
C CYS A 374 10.33 -6.68 -27.98
N LEU A 375 11.26 -6.77 -27.02
CA LEU A 375 11.06 -6.34 -25.63
C LEU A 375 11.39 -4.86 -25.44
N ASP A 376 12.44 -4.37 -26.10
CA ASP A 376 12.89 -2.98 -25.99
C ASP A 376 13.27 -2.39 -27.34
N CYS A 377 13.00 -1.10 -27.54
CA CYS A 377 13.03 -0.44 -28.84
C CYS A 377 13.15 1.08 -28.74
N TYR A 378 13.52 1.72 -29.85
CA TYR A 378 13.55 3.17 -29.98
C TYR A 378 13.19 3.64 -31.39
N ILE A 379 12.86 4.93 -31.51
CA ILE A 379 12.67 5.61 -32.80
C ILE A 379 13.89 6.50 -33.07
N THR A 380 14.54 6.31 -34.22
CA THR A 380 15.65 7.17 -34.65
C THR A 380 15.17 8.59 -34.99
N PRO A 381 16.04 9.61 -35.07
CA PRO A 381 15.66 10.97 -35.48
C PRO A 381 15.01 11.06 -36.86
N LYS A 382 15.22 10.06 -37.73
CA LYS A 382 14.55 9.93 -39.04
C LYS A 382 13.19 9.23 -38.95
N ASN A 383 12.66 9.06 -37.74
CA ASN A 383 11.40 8.39 -37.46
C ASN A 383 11.37 6.93 -37.95
N VAL A 384 12.49 6.22 -37.79
CA VAL A 384 12.62 4.79 -38.11
C VAL A 384 12.68 3.99 -36.82
N PHE A 385 11.79 3.02 -36.67
CA PHE A 385 11.77 2.04 -35.57
C PHE A 385 13.00 1.14 -35.58
N GLN A 386 13.53 0.86 -34.40
CA GLN A 386 14.66 -0.04 -34.13
C GLN A 386 14.35 -0.87 -32.89
N CYS A 387 14.58 -2.19 -32.97
CA CYS A 387 14.54 -3.08 -31.81
C CYS A 387 15.93 -3.17 -31.19
N ILE A 388 16.00 -3.14 -29.86
CA ILE A 388 17.25 -3.23 -29.09
C ILE A 388 17.39 -4.64 -28.52
N GLN A 389 16.29 -5.19 -28.00
CA GLN A 389 16.29 -6.48 -27.30
C GLN A 389 15.10 -7.32 -27.71
N CYS A 390 15.35 -8.56 -28.11
CA CYS A 390 14.34 -9.55 -28.39
C CYS A 390 14.01 -10.39 -27.15
N ALA A 391 12.85 -11.03 -27.14
CA ALA A 391 12.44 -11.97 -26.11
C ALA A 391 13.25 -13.27 -26.17
N ASP A 392 13.33 -14.00 -25.06
CA ASP A 392 14.02 -15.28 -24.98
C ASP A 392 13.57 -16.24 -26.09
N GLY A 393 14.54 -16.89 -26.72
CA GLY A 393 14.36 -17.74 -27.90
C GLY A 393 14.33 -16.99 -29.23
N TYR A 394 14.62 -15.70 -29.23
CA TYR A 394 14.75 -14.87 -30.43
C TYR A 394 16.04 -14.04 -30.43
N PHE A 395 16.61 -13.83 -31.62
CA PHE A 395 17.77 -12.98 -31.85
C PHE A 395 17.44 -11.80 -32.76
N LEU A 396 18.21 -10.73 -32.66
CA LEU A 396 18.03 -9.54 -33.49
C LEU A 396 18.72 -9.75 -34.84
N GLU A 397 17.97 -9.56 -35.93
CA GLU A 397 18.53 -9.62 -37.27
C GLU A 397 19.39 -8.38 -37.58
N LEU A 398 20.27 -8.51 -38.58
CA LEU A 398 21.17 -7.42 -39.01
C LEU A 398 20.46 -6.14 -39.48
N ASP A 399 19.14 -6.20 -39.72
CA ASP A 399 18.32 -5.05 -40.06
C ASP A 399 18.02 -4.13 -38.86
N GLY A 400 18.33 -4.58 -37.63
CA GLY A 400 18.07 -3.87 -36.37
C GLY A 400 16.59 -3.76 -36.02
N LYS A 401 15.72 -4.55 -36.66
CA LYS A 401 14.26 -4.41 -36.58
C LYS A 401 13.54 -5.72 -36.34
N THR A 402 14.10 -6.83 -36.79
CA THR A 402 13.41 -8.12 -36.83
C THR A 402 13.95 -9.05 -35.75
N CYS A 403 13.05 -9.63 -34.95
CA CYS A 403 13.39 -10.67 -33.97
C CYS A 403 13.07 -12.04 -34.58
N SER A 404 14.10 -12.81 -34.93
CA SER A 404 13.99 -14.13 -35.55
C SER A 404 14.17 -15.24 -34.52
N SER A 405 13.45 -16.34 -34.65
CA SER A 405 13.53 -17.46 -33.69
C SER A 405 14.87 -18.17 -33.77
N CYS A 406 15.41 -18.50 -32.59
CA CYS A 406 16.65 -19.24 -32.40
C CYS A 406 16.56 -20.75 -32.72
N GLY A 407 15.35 -21.27 -32.97
CA GLY A 407 15.10 -22.70 -33.10
C GLY A 407 14.57 -23.34 -31.81
N ASP A 408 14.19 -24.62 -31.90
CA ASP A 408 13.47 -25.30 -30.82
C ASP A 408 14.29 -25.39 -29.53
N ASN A 409 13.65 -25.08 -28.41
CA ASN A 409 14.20 -25.19 -27.06
C ASN A 409 15.47 -24.36 -26.79
N CYS A 410 15.73 -23.34 -27.60
CA CYS A 410 16.82 -22.39 -27.41
C CYS A 410 16.35 -21.12 -26.67
N ILE A 411 17.21 -20.56 -25.81
CA ILE A 411 17.03 -19.26 -25.12
C ILE A 411 17.85 -18.16 -25.84
N THR A 412 19.16 -18.32 -25.99
CA THR A 412 20.00 -17.38 -26.75
C THR A 412 20.73 -18.10 -27.87
N CYS A 413 20.91 -17.43 -29.01
CA CYS A 413 21.60 -18.01 -30.17
C CYS A 413 22.43 -16.98 -30.92
N ASN A 414 23.39 -17.49 -31.68
CA ASN A 414 24.28 -16.66 -32.47
C ASN A 414 23.64 -16.22 -33.79
N GLU A 415 23.57 -14.91 -34.01
CA GLU A 415 22.91 -14.27 -35.16
C GLU A 415 23.52 -14.69 -36.52
N LYS A 416 24.80 -15.09 -36.56
CA LYS A 416 25.51 -15.40 -37.81
C LYS A 416 25.43 -16.86 -38.23
N VAL A 417 25.47 -17.76 -37.26
CA VAL A 417 25.54 -19.21 -37.49
C VAL A 417 24.27 -19.95 -37.10
N LYS A 418 23.27 -19.26 -36.51
CA LYS A 418 22.00 -19.81 -36.03
C LYS A 418 22.17 -21.02 -35.11
N GLN A 419 23.27 -21.02 -34.36
CA GLN A 419 23.54 -22.02 -33.35
C GLN A 419 23.06 -21.50 -32.01
N CYS A 420 22.33 -22.34 -31.28
CA CYS A 420 21.94 -22.04 -29.93
C CYS A 420 23.17 -21.97 -29.02
N GLU A 421 23.24 -20.96 -28.17
CA GLU A 421 24.28 -20.75 -27.16
C GLU A 421 23.79 -21.18 -25.78
N THR A 422 22.51 -20.97 -25.46
CA THR A 422 21.89 -21.42 -24.20
C THR A 422 20.55 -22.08 -24.44
N CYS A 423 20.33 -23.26 -23.85
CA CYS A 423 19.10 -24.04 -24.01
C CYS A 423 18.11 -23.78 -22.88
N LYS A 424 16.82 -24.03 -23.15
CA LYS A 424 15.76 -24.08 -22.13
C LYS A 424 16.04 -25.19 -21.13
N GLU A 425 15.46 -25.06 -19.92
CA GLU A 425 15.52 -26.11 -18.90
C GLU A 425 15.04 -27.47 -19.48
N GLY A 426 15.76 -28.54 -19.15
CA GLY A 426 15.55 -29.89 -19.67
C GLY A 426 16.27 -30.22 -20.97
N TYR A 427 17.07 -29.29 -21.51
CA TYR A 427 17.82 -29.46 -22.75
C TYR A 427 19.32 -29.16 -22.59
N ILE A 428 20.14 -29.88 -23.35
CA ILE A 428 21.59 -29.71 -23.43
C ILE A 428 21.99 -29.24 -24.83
N GLN A 429 22.95 -28.32 -24.90
CA GLN A 429 23.52 -27.85 -26.14
C GLN A 429 24.54 -28.86 -26.68
N LEU A 430 24.23 -29.46 -27.83
CA LEU A 430 25.12 -30.34 -28.58
C LEU A 430 25.36 -29.76 -29.97
N ASN A 431 26.59 -29.38 -30.29
CA ASN A 431 26.99 -28.78 -31.58
C ASN A 431 26.10 -27.59 -32.02
N GLY A 432 25.63 -26.78 -31.07
CA GLY A 432 24.78 -25.62 -31.35
C GLY A 432 23.28 -25.94 -31.51
N VAL A 433 22.84 -27.16 -31.19
CA VAL A 433 21.43 -27.57 -31.16
C VAL A 433 21.04 -28.00 -29.75
N CYS A 434 19.84 -27.65 -29.31
CA CYS A 434 19.31 -28.06 -28.02
C CYS A 434 18.63 -29.42 -28.13
N GLU A 435 19.22 -30.43 -27.50
CA GLU A 435 18.67 -31.77 -27.45
C GLU A 435 18.16 -32.07 -26.03
N SER A 436 17.08 -32.86 -25.93
CA SER A 436 16.50 -33.20 -24.61
C SER A 436 17.52 -33.97 -23.77
N CYS A 437 17.50 -33.72 -22.46
CA CYS A 437 18.26 -34.49 -21.49
C CYS A 437 17.84 -35.97 -21.41
N GLU A 438 16.65 -36.33 -21.91
CA GLU A 438 16.10 -37.70 -21.87
C GLU A 438 15.99 -38.27 -20.44
N VAL A 439 15.87 -37.39 -19.44
CA VAL A 439 15.64 -37.73 -18.03
C VAL A 439 14.42 -36.94 -17.55
N GLU A 440 13.44 -37.63 -16.99
CA GLU A 440 12.21 -37.02 -16.48
C GLU A 440 12.50 -36.11 -15.28
N ASN A 441 11.82 -34.96 -15.20
CA ASN A 441 12.00 -33.95 -14.15
C ASN A 441 13.43 -33.37 -14.06
N CYS A 442 14.17 -33.34 -15.17
CA CYS A 442 15.53 -32.81 -15.22
C CYS A 442 15.55 -31.36 -15.72
N LYS A 443 16.21 -30.46 -14.99
CA LYS A 443 16.44 -29.06 -15.40
C LYS A 443 17.71 -28.88 -16.22
N SER A 444 18.80 -29.57 -15.87
CA SER A 444 20.06 -29.51 -16.63
C SER A 444 20.80 -30.84 -16.60
N CYS A 445 21.52 -31.14 -17.68
CA CYS A 445 22.32 -32.36 -17.82
C CYS A 445 23.68 -32.05 -18.46
N GLN A 446 24.70 -32.83 -18.13
CA GLN A 446 26.05 -32.70 -18.72
C GLN A 446 26.22 -33.54 -19.99
N VAL A 447 25.53 -34.68 -20.05
CA VAL A 447 25.40 -35.54 -21.22
C VAL A 447 23.98 -36.11 -21.23
N LYS A 448 23.51 -36.56 -22.39
CA LYS A 448 22.20 -37.22 -22.49
C LYS A 448 22.09 -38.39 -21.51
N GLY A 449 20.96 -38.46 -20.82
CA GLY A 449 20.67 -39.51 -19.82
C GLY A 449 21.32 -39.29 -18.45
N VAL A 450 22.09 -38.21 -18.24
CA VAL A 450 22.75 -37.91 -16.95
C VAL A 450 22.39 -36.50 -16.50
N CYS A 451 21.38 -36.40 -15.64
CA CYS A 451 20.94 -35.16 -15.05
C CYS A 451 21.88 -34.65 -13.96
N THR A 452 22.18 -33.35 -13.99
CA THR A 452 23.01 -32.63 -13.02
C THR A 452 22.20 -31.72 -12.10
N ASP A 453 21.04 -31.24 -12.55
CA ASP A 453 20.12 -30.45 -11.74
C ASP A 453 18.67 -30.80 -12.08
N CYS A 454 17.82 -30.97 -11.08
CA CYS A 454 16.46 -31.49 -11.24
C CYS A 454 15.40 -30.42 -10.95
N GLU A 455 14.18 -30.70 -11.41
CA GLU A 455 13.02 -29.87 -11.09
C GLU A 455 12.77 -29.82 -9.58
N ASP A 456 12.11 -28.75 -9.12
CA ASP A 456 11.82 -28.56 -7.70
C ASP A 456 11.05 -29.78 -7.16
N GLY A 457 11.55 -30.41 -6.10
CA GLY A 457 11.00 -31.66 -5.58
C GLY A 457 11.80 -32.92 -5.92
N TYR A 458 12.85 -32.80 -6.73
CA TYR A 458 13.69 -33.92 -7.14
C TYR A 458 15.18 -33.65 -6.89
N GLY A 459 15.93 -34.71 -6.56
CA GLY A 459 17.38 -34.68 -6.36
C GLY A 459 18.10 -35.54 -7.41
N ALA A 460 19.25 -35.05 -7.89
CA ALA A 460 20.08 -35.76 -8.87
C ALA A 460 20.88 -36.88 -8.20
N ILE A 461 20.58 -38.13 -8.54
CA ILE A 461 21.20 -39.34 -7.95
C ILE A 461 21.56 -40.30 -9.09
N ASP A 462 22.85 -40.59 -9.24
CA ASP A 462 23.39 -41.41 -10.32
C ASP A 462 22.96 -40.94 -11.73
N GLY A 463 22.81 -39.62 -11.91
CA GLY A 463 22.35 -39.02 -13.17
C GLY A 463 20.83 -39.09 -13.41
N GLN A 464 20.04 -39.53 -12.44
CA GLN A 464 18.58 -39.61 -12.52
C GLN A 464 17.93 -38.68 -11.49
N CYS A 465 16.80 -38.07 -11.84
CA CYS A 465 16.02 -37.27 -10.91
C CYS A 465 15.08 -38.16 -10.11
N LYS A 466 15.34 -38.27 -8.81
CA LYS A 466 14.49 -39.04 -7.90
C LYS A 466 13.79 -38.10 -6.94
N ILE A 467 12.55 -38.42 -6.60
CA ILE A 467 11.73 -37.60 -5.71
C ILE A 467 12.41 -37.40 -4.36
N CYS A 468 12.40 -36.17 -3.87
CA CYS A 468 12.87 -35.83 -2.54
C CYS A 468 11.82 -36.17 -1.48
N GLN A 469 12.23 -36.09 -0.21
CA GLN A 469 11.29 -36.13 0.91
C GLN A 469 10.21 -35.04 0.79
N PHE A 470 9.03 -35.29 1.38
CA PHE A 470 7.87 -34.42 1.25
C PHE A 470 8.18 -32.96 1.66
N GLY A 471 7.73 -32.00 0.84
CA GLY A 471 7.97 -30.57 1.07
C GLY A 471 9.40 -30.08 0.78
N CYS A 472 10.31 -30.94 0.33
CA CYS A 472 11.67 -30.58 -0.01
C CYS A 472 11.81 -30.16 -1.47
N LYS A 473 12.42 -29.00 -1.71
CA LYS A 473 12.71 -28.45 -3.05
C LYS A 473 13.99 -29.04 -3.65
N GLN A 474 15.05 -29.20 -2.85
CA GLN A 474 16.32 -29.83 -3.26
C GLN A 474 16.85 -30.75 -2.15
N CYS A 475 17.21 -32.00 -2.47
CA CYS A 475 17.73 -32.98 -1.51
C CYS A 475 19.12 -33.51 -1.91
N ASN A 476 19.82 -34.10 -0.94
CA ASN A 476 21.13 -34.71 -1.13
C ASN A 476 21.09 -36.02 -1.94
N PHE A 477 22.27 -36.53 -2.30
CA PHE A 477 22.44 -37.76 -3.10
C PHE A 477 21.77 -39.02 -2.53
N ASN A 478 21.38 -39.02 -1.25
CA ASN A 478 20.76 -40.15 -0.58
C ASN A 478 19.26 -39.92 -0.29
N GLN A 479 18.67 -38.79 -0.71
CA GLN A 479 17.28 -38.36 -0.45
C GLN A 479 16.92 -38.07 1.02
N GLU A 480 17.78 -38.44 1.96
CA GLU A 480 17.54 -38.33 3.41
C GLU A 480 17.65 -36.90 3.94
N LEU A 481 18.41 -36.02 3.28
CA LEU A 481 18.65 -34.66 3.77
C LEU A 481 18.16 -33.63 2.74
N CYS A 482 17.26 -32.77 3.17
CA CYS A 482 16.83 -31.62 2.41
C CYS A 482 17.82 -30.47 2.57
N GLN A 483 18.11 -29.81 1.46
CA GLN A 483 18.96 -28.63 1.39
C GLN A 483 18.12 -27.35 1.33
N GLN A 484 16.98 -27.40 0.65
CA GLN A 484 16.05 -26.28 0.51
C GLN A 484 14.60 -26.78 0.51
N CYS A 485 13.71 -26.13 1.24
CA CYS A 485 12.29 -26.49 1.29
C CYS A 485 11.46 -25.78 0.20
N MET A 486 10.34 -26.40 -0.19
CA MET A 486 9.32 -25.78 -1.04
C MET A 486 8.61 -24.64 -0.30
N ASP A 487 7.89 -23.80 -1.03
CA ASP A 487 7.07 -22.73 -0.45
C ASP A 487 6.10 -23.30 0.61
N ASN A 488 5.97 -22.61 1.75
CA ASN A 488 5.21 -23.01 2.93
C ASN A 488 5.81 -24.16 3.79
N TYR A 489 7.10 -24.46 3.63
CA TYR A 489 7.83 -25.40 4.48
C TYR A 489 9.11 -24.76 5.02
N PHE A 490 9.50 -25.09 6.25
CA PHE A 490 10.77 -24.66 6.84
C PHE A 490 11.72 -25.83 7.04
N LEU A 491 13.01 -25.54 6.98
CA LEU A 491 14.06 -26.54 7.12
C LEU A 491 14.37 -26.77 8.60
N TYR A 492 13.94 -27.90 9.14
CA TYR A 492 14.23 -28.32 10.52
C TYR A 492 15.03 -29.62 10.52
N MET A 493 16.22 -29.61 11.13
CA MET A 493 17.11 -30.78 11.18
C MET A 493 17.30 -31.48 9.81
N LYS A 494 17.45 -30.69 8.73
CA LYS A 494 17.56 -31.17 7.34
C LYS A 494 16.33 -31.90 6.79
N SER A 495 15.16 -31.73 7.40
CA SER A 495 13.85 -32.17 6.90
C SER A 495 12.93 -30.97 6.72
N CYS A 496 12.01 -31.04 5.76
CA CYS A 496 11.05 -29.97 5.54
C CYS A 496 9.77 -30.22 6.32
N VAL A 497 9.46 -29.30 7.22
CA VAL A 497 8.27 -29.35 8.04
C VAL A 497 7.30 -28.30 7.50
N PRO A 498 6.02 -28.64 7.26
CA PRO A 498 5.05 -27.66 6.79
C PRO A 498 4.94 -26.54 7.82
N TYR A 499 4.75 -25.33 7.32
CA TYR A 499 4.41 -24.19 8.15
C TYR A 499 3.18 -24.53 9.02
N PRO A 500 3.14 -24.07 10.28
CA PRO A 500 1.92 -24.15 11.09
C PRO A 500 0.72 -23.59 10.32
N SER A 501 -0.49 -24.08 10.59
CA SER A 501 -1.72 -23.60 9.93
C SER A 501 -1.81 -22.08 10.02
N HIS A 502 -2.07 -21.43 8.88
CA HIS A 502 -2.15 -19.97 8.78
C HIS A 502 -0.83 -19.25 9.03
N CYS A 503 0.31 -19.92 8.90
CA CYS A 503 1.61 -19.28 8.91
C CYS A 503 2.09 -18.96 7.48
N LEU A 504 2.68 -17.78 7.30
CA LEU A 504 3.24 -17.28 6.06
C LEU A 504 4.78 -17.25 6.07
N GLU A 505 5.43 -17.10 7.23
CA GLU A 505 6.89 -17.19 7.39
C GLU A 505 7.28 -17.68 8.81
N THR A 506 8.34 -18.50 8.89
CA THR A 506 8.92 -19.01 10.15
C THR A 506 10.43 -18.76 10.23
N ASN A 507 11.01 -18.79 11.44
CA ASN A 507 12.46 -18.90 11.62
C ASN A 507 12.94 -20.38 11.51
N ASP A 508 14.25 -20.61 11.71
CA ASP A 508 14.91 -21.93 11.63
C ASP A 508 14.41 -22.96 12.67
N ASP A 509 13.79 -22.50 13.77
CA ASP A 509 13.21 -23.35 14.82
C ASP A 509 11.72 -23.64 14.57
N GLY A 510 11.15 -23.15 13.46
CA GLY A 510 9.72 -23.28 13.16
C GLY A 510 8.83 -22.26 13.88
N PHE A 511 9.41 -21.23 14.50
CA PHE A 511 8.66 -20.13 15.08
C PHE A 511 8.04 -19.32 13.95
N CYS A 512 6.72 -19.39 13.83
CA CYS A 512 5.98 -18.55 12.91
C CYS A 512 6.03 -17.09 13.36
N TYR A 513 6.59 -16.19 12.56
CA TYR A 513 6.60 -14.75 12.88
C TYR A 513 5.67 -13.94 11.96
N LEU A 514 5.08 -14.57 10.93
CA LEU A 514 4.12 -13.95 10.02
C LEU A 514 2.96 -14.92 9.75
N CYS A 515 1.71 -14.49 9.96
CA CYS A 515 0.51 -15.35 9.82
C CYS A 515 -0.53 -14.82 8.80
N GLN A 516 -1.26 -15.73 8.15
CA GLN A 516 -2.53 -15.48 7.46
C GLN A 516 -3.60 -15.06 8.48
N THR A 517 -4.38 -14.04 8.16
CA THR A 517 -5.54 -13.62 8.94
C THR A 517 -6.79 -14.34 8.42
N ILE A 518 -7.42 -15.15 9.27
CA ILE A 518 -8.79 -15.66 9.03
C ILE A 518 -9.71 -15.22 10.17
N ILE A 519 -10.92 -14.86 9.77
CA ILE A 519 -11.98 -14.24 10.57
C ILE A 519 -13.21 -15.14 10.39
N ASP A 520 -13.63 -15.86 11.43
CA ASP A 520 -14.84 -16.70 11.43
C ASP A 520 -16.00 -16.01 12.17
N TYR A 521 -17.23 -16.40 11.85
CA TYR A 521 -18.44 -15.73 12.34
C TYR A 521 -19.23 -16.63 13.29
N ASP A 522 -19.32 -16.25 14.57
CA ASP A 522 -20.09 -16.99 15.57
C ASP A 522 -21.56 -16.58 15.56
N THR A 523 -22.37 -17.48 15.01
CA THR A 523 -23.84 -17.35 14.89
C THR A 523 -24.60 -17.22 16.22
N LYS A 524 -23.99 -17.53 17.38
CA LYS A 524 -24.61 -17.39 18.70
C LYS A 524 -24.33 -16.05 19.36
N LEU A 525 -23.18 -15.43 19.06
CA LEU A 525 -22.77 -14.13 19.61
C LEU A 525 -22.95 -12.98 18.61
N ASP A 526 -23.29 -13.28 17.36
CA ASP A 526 -23.51 -12.32 16.27
C ASP A 526 -22.31 -11.37 16.05
N GLN A 527 -21.11 -11.94 16.08
CA GLN A 527 -19.86 -11.22 15.85
C GLN A 527 -18.82 -12.12 15.18
N PHE A 528 -17.88 -11.50 14.49
CA PHE A 528 -16.71 -12.20 13.99
C PHE A 528 -15.76 -12.48 15.16
N VAL A 529 -15.45 -13.75 15.39
CA VAL A 529 -14.52 -14.18 16.41
C VAL A 529 -13.34 -14.88 15.75
N ASP A 530 -12.19 -14.49 16.26
CA ASP A 530 -10.93 -15.17 16.04
C ASP A 530 -10.90 -16.45 16.89
N GLU A 531 -10.32 -17.56 16.40
CA GLU A 531 -10.30 -18.89 17.06
C GLU A 531 -9.61 -18.95 18.44
N GLY A 532 -9.34 -17.83 19.10
CA GLY A 532 -8.72 -17.74 20.43
C GLY A 532 -9.65 -17.41 21.60
N SER A 533 -10.97 -17.33 21.43
CA SER A 533 -11.89 -16.83 22.48
C SER A 533 -12.37 -17.87 23.51
N VAL A 534 -11.85 -19.11 23.48
CA VAL A 534 -12.08 -20.09 24.56
C VAL A 534 -10.74 -20.71 24.98
N PRO A 535 -10.31 -20.59 26.25
CA PRO A 535 -9.11 -21.26 26.72
C PRO A 535 -9.34 -22.78 26.77
N PRO A 536 -8.47 -23.62 26.18
CA PRO A 536 -8.58 -25.06 26.38
C PRO A 536 -8.23 -25.40 27.84
N THR A 537 -9.00 -26.29 28.43
CA THR A 537 -8.64 -26.96 29.68
C THR A 537 -7.31 -27.68 29.53
N TYR A 538 -6.42 -27.42 30.47
CA TYR A 538 -5.09 -28.00 30.62
C TYR A 538 -5.11 -29.53 30.49
N GLN A 539 -4.37 -30.09 29.52
CA GLN A 539 -3.77 -31.41 29.62
C GLN A 539 -2.27 -31.26 29.38
N GLU A 540 -1.49 -31.49 30.42
CA GLU A 540 -0.03 -31.59 30.37
C GLU A 540 0.35 -32.72 29.40
N GLN A 541 0.75 -32.41 28.15
CA GLN A 541 1.75 -33.15 27.37
C GLN A 541 2.02 -32.70 25.92
N SER A 542 1.47 -31.59 25.40
CA SER A 542 1.76 -31.15 24.02
C SER A 542 2.73 -29.96 23.92
N ILE A 543 3.79 -30.12 23.12
CA ILE A 543 4.92 -29.19 22.91
C ILE A 543 4.56 -28.10 21.89
N SER A 544 3.53 -27.27 22.12
CA SER A 544 3.31 -26.08 21.28
C SER A 544 2.69 -24.94 22.08
N ILE A 545 3.40 -23.82 22.17
CA ILE A 545 2.98 -22.64 22.93
C ILE A 545 3.03 -21.41 22.01
N PHE A 546 1.90 -21.04 21.37
CA PHE A 546 1.75 -19.76 20.63
C PHE A 546 0.32 -19.19 20.76
N PHE A 547 0.20 -17.85 20.85
CA PHE A 547 -1.03 -17.07 20.77
C PHE A 547 -0.93 -15.92 19.74
N LYS A 548 -2.09 -15.49 19.21
CA LYS A 548 -2.30 -14.56 18.07
C LYS A 548 -2.26 -13.08 18.49
N SER A 549 -1.66 -12.20 17.67
CA SER A 549 -1.71 -10.73 17.84
C SER A 549 -2.38 -9.99 16.68
N VAL A 550 -2.88 -8.79 16.98
CA VAL A 550 -3.79 -7.93 16.19
C VAL A 550 -3.18 -7.41 14.87
N ASN A 551 -1.86 -7.57 14.66
CA ASN A 551 -1.14 -6.98 13.51
C ASN A 551 -0.26 -7.97 12.71
N GLY A 552 -0.47 -9.29 12.84
CA GLY A 552 0.21 -10.27 11.97
C GLY A 552 1.65 -10.65 12.36
N TYR A 553 2.11 -10.30 13.57
CA TYR A 553 3.37 -10.79 14.16
C TYR A 553 3.10 -11.66 15.40
N CYS A 554 3.82 -12.78 15.57
CA CYS A 554 3.81 -13.58 16.79
C CYS A 554 4.84 -13.05 17.79
N LEU A 555 4.45 -12.83 19.05
CA LEU A 555 5.35 -12.44 20.13
C LEU A 555 5.44 -13.57 21.18
N LYS A 556 6.64 -13.78 21.72
CA LYS A 556 6.91 -14.66 22.88
C LYS A 556 6.39 -13.96 24.14
N CYS A 557 5.37 -14.51 24.82
CA CYS A 557 4.93 -13.95 26.08
C CYS A 557 5.86 -14.36 27.23
N SER A 558 6.54 -13.36 27.80
CA SER A 558 6.54 -13.16 29.25
C SER A 558 5.87 -11.84 29.66
N ASP A 559 5.23 -11.10 28.76
CA ASP A 559 4.73 -9.74 29.02
C ASP A 559 3.22 -9.58 28.84
N TYR A 560 2.42 -10.42 29.48
CA TYR A 560 1.01 -10.14 29.69
C TYR A 560 0.58 -10.73 31.04
N ASP A 561 0.90 -10.03 32.12
CA ASP A 561 -0.07 -9.81 33.20
C ASP A 561 0.48 -8.81 34.24
N THR A 562 -0.39 -7.88 34.65
CA THR A 562 -0.21 -6.83 35.66
C THR A 562 0.53 -5.56 35.20
N GLY A 563 -0.23 -4.57 34.73
CA GLY A 563 0.28 -3.25 34.34
C GLY A 563 0.84 -2.39 35.49
N GLN A 564 2.09 -2.64 35.91
CA GLN A 564 2.93 -1.70 36.64
C GLN A 564 4.37 -1.75 36.10
N TYR A 565 4.85 -0.63 35.55
CA TYR A 565 6.25 -0.46 35.15
C TYR A 565 7.09 -0.03 36.36
N PHE A 566 7.86 -0.96 36.91
CA PHE A 566 9.14 -0.65 37.52
C PHE A 566 10.20 -1.39 36.72
N CYS A 567 11.12 -0.67 36.09
CA CYS A 567 12.41 -1.25 35.75
C CYS A 567 13.21 -1.41 37.05
N PRO A 568 13.81 -2.57 37.33
CA PRO A 568 15.03 -2.60 38.13
C PRO A 568 16.23 -2.85 37.22
N ASP A 569 17.26 -2.09 37.54
CA ASP A 569 18.55 -2.01 36.88
C ASP A 569 19.34 -3.33 36.90
N THR A 570 20.36 -3.33 36.04
CA THR A 570 21.62 -4.10 36.11
C THR A 570 21.64 -5.54 35.59
N CYS A 571 22.43 -5.71 34.52
CA CYS A 571 23.26 -6.90 34.32
C CYS A 571 24.01 -7.22 35.62
N LEU A 572 23.82 -8.41 36.20
CA LEU A 572 24.87 -9.10 36.96
C LEU A 572 24.59 -10.60 37.06
N SER A 573 25.69 -11.31 36.87
CA SER A 573 26.01 -12.72 37.06
C SER A 573 25.29 -13.51 38.17
N THR A 574 24.91 -14.74 37.79
CA THR A 574 25.17 -16.03 38.46
C THR A 574 24.51 -16.42 39.81
N ILE A 575 24.15 -17.72 39.86
CA ILE A 575 24.13 -18.68 40.98
C ILE A 575 22.75 -19.23 41.40
N HIS A 576 22.65 -20.56 41.27
CA HIS A 576 21.73 -21.50 41.90
C HIS A 576 21.42 -21.22 43.38
N SER A 577 20.18 -21.47 43.81
CA SER A 577 19.89 -22.30 44.99
C SER A 577 18.39 -22.54 45.14
N SER A 578 17.98 -23.77 44.83
CA SER A 578 16.75 -24.39 45.32
C SER A 578 17.10 -25.06 46.65
N GLU A 579 16.70 -24.47 47.77
CA GLU A 579 16.44 -25.16 49.04
C GLU A 579 16.03 -24.09 50.05
N ILE A 580 14.75 -24.09 50.44
CA ILE A 580 14.20 -23.73 51.77
C ILE A 580 12.67 -23.62 51.61
N MET A 581 11.96 -24.27 52.54
CA MET A 581 10.49 -24.31 52.75
C MET A 581 9.71 -25.48 52.12
N LEU A 582 10.20 -26.70 52.40
CA LEU A 582 9.36 -27.88 52.66
C LEU A 582 9.34 -28.20 54.17
N VAL A 583 9.01 -27.23 55.03
CA VAL A 583 8.65 -27.51 56.42
C VAL A 583 7.70 -26.40 56.87
N PHE A 584 6.39 -26.58 56.75
CA PHE A 584 5.36 -26.00 57.65
C PHE A 584 3.97 -26.47 57.20
N PHE A 585 3.76 -27.79 57.12
CA PHE A 585 2.40 -28.37 57.04
C PHE A 585 2.34 -29.75 57.74
N TRP A 586 2.79 -29.82 58.98
CA TRP A 586 2.34 -30.84 59.94
C TRP A 586 2.12 -30.14 61.28
N LEU A 587 0.98 -29.43 61.39
CA LEU A 587 0.43 -29.06 62.69
C LEU A 587 0.03 -30.37 63.38
N PHE A 588 0.68 -30.66 64.50
CA PHE A 588 0.09 -31.38 65.61
C PHE A 588 -0.67 -32.66 65.25
N HIS A 589 0.09 -33.74 65.06
CA HIS A 589 -0.32 -35.02 65.64
C HIS A 589 0.60 -35.36 66.81
N ILE A 590 0.04 -35.09 68.00
CA ILE A 590 0.09 -35.93 69.19
C ILE A 590 1.44 -35.99 69.93
N ILE A 591 1.48 -35.24 71.03
CA ILE A 591 1.89 -35.69 72.37
C ILE A 591 2.72 -36.99 72.37
N LEU A 592 4.04 -36.84 72.41
CA LEU A 592 4.94 -37.47 73.38
C LEU A 592 6.33 -36.82 73.30
#